data_AF-A0ABC9VL97-F1
#
_entry.id   AF-A0ABC9VL97-F1
#
_cell.length_a   1.000
_cell.length_b   1.000
_cell.length_c   1.000
_cell.angle_alpha   90.00
_cell.angle_beta   90.00
_cell.angle_gamma   90.00
#
_symmetry.space_group_name_H-M   'P 1'
#
loop_
_entity.id
_entity.type
_entity.pdbx_description
1 polymer ?
#
loop_
_entity_poly.entity_id
_entity_poly.type
_entity_poly.pdbx_seq_one_letter_code
_entity_poly.pdbx_strand_id
1 'polypeptide(L)' 'MRDLEKAKALISNRGTRLKELSKTTGIPYPTLKHYSSEPNKLDDAKASRVNLLAKIYDKKEATH' A
#
# COMPACT_ATOMS: atom_id res chain seq x y z
N MET A 1 -7.19 2.57 12.66
CA MET A 1 -6.65 3.10 11.38
C MET A 1 -7.69 2.97 10.29
N ARG A 2 -7.94 4.05 9.52
CA ARG A 2 -8.76 4.02 8.28
C ARG A 2 -8.01 3.31 7.14
N ASP A 3 -8.71 2.90 6.09
CA ASP A 3 -8.09 2.22 4.93
C ASP A 3 -6.93 3.03 4.32
N LEU A 4 -7.10 4.35 4.22
CA LEU A 4 -6.06 5.26 3.75
C LEU A 4 -4.80 5.23 4.64
N GLU A 5 -4.99 5.22 5.96
CA GLU A 5 -3.87 5.16 6.90
C GLU A 5 -3.16 3.79 6.85
N LYS A 6 -3.93 2.70 6.77
CA LYS A 6 -3.38 1.34 6.59
C LYS A 6 -2.56 1.24 5.30
N ALA A 7 -3.07 1.80 4.20
CA ALA A 7 -2.37 1.83 2.92
C ALA A 7 -1.07 2.64 2.98
N LYS A 8 -1.11 3.83 3.60
CA LYS A 8 0.09 4.66 3.83
C LYS A 8 1.11 3.93 4.70
N ALA A 9 0.68 3.34 5.82
CA ALA A 9 1.54 2.57 6.72
C ALA A 9 2.20 1.40 5.98
N LEU A 10 1.44 0.64 5.18
CA LEU A 10 1.96 -0.49 4.42
C LEU A 10 3.05 -0.09 3.43
N ILE A 11 2.84 1.02 2.70
CA ILE A 11 3.72 1.45 1.62
C ILE A 11 4.95 2.20 2.14
N SER A 12 4.84 2.88 3.28
CA SER A 12 5.95 3.52 3.98
C SER A 12 6.76 2.53 4.83
N ASN A 13 6.23 1.35 5.13
CA ASN A 13 6.96 0.32 5.86
C ASN A 13 8.10 -0.26 4.99
N ARG A 14 9.34 -0.03 5.43
CA ARG A 14 10.56 -0.54 4.76
C ARG A 14 10.67 -2.07 4.73
N GLY A 15 9.95 -2.77 5.62
CA GLY A 15 9.84 -4.23 5.59
C GLY A 15 8.91 -4.75 4.48
N THR A 16 8.10 -3.89 3.87
CA THR A 16 7.20 -4.29 2.80
C THR A 16 7.93 -4.32 1.46
N ARG A 17 8.04 -5.50 0.86
CA ARG A 17 8.60 -5.65 -0.48
C ARG A 17 7.65 -5.08 -1.52
N LEU A 18 7.91 -3.83 -1.95
CA LEU A 18 7.12 -3.14 -2.99
C LEU A 18 7.02 -3.95 -4.29
N LYS A 19 8.02 -4.78 -4.62
CA LYS A 19 7.97 -5.70 -5.77
C LYS A 19 6.88 -6.77 -5.61
N GLU A 20 6.69 -7.31 -4.42
CA GLU A 20 5.62 -8.29 -4.15
C GLU A 20 4.26 -7.61 -4.12
N LEU A 21 4.16 -6.44 -3.49
CA LEU A 21 2.95 -5.62 -3.58
C LEU A 21 2.56 -5.35 -5.02
N SER A 22 3.53 -5.06 -5.90
CA SER A 22 3.26 -4.82 -7.32
C SER A 22 2.59 -6.02 -7.98
N LYS A 23 3.11 -7.23 -7.70
CA LYS A 23 2.54 -8.48 -8.22
C LYS A 23 1.15 -8.76 -7.65
N THR A 24 0.96 -8.58 -6.35
CA THR A 24 -0.30 -8.89 -5.66
C THR A 24 -1.41 -7.89 -5.98
N THR A 25 -1.06 -6.60 -6.09
CA THR A 25 -2.04 -5.53 -6.33
C THR A 25 -2.25 -5.20 -7.80
N GLY A 26 -1.35 -5.65 -8.68
CA GLY A 26 -1.28 -5.22 -10.07
C GLY A 26 -0.84 -3.76 -10.23
N ILE A 27 -0.50 -3.06 -9.14
CA ILE A 27 -0.01 -1.67 -9.21
C ILE A 27 1.45 -1.71 -9.65
N PRO A 28 1.87 -0.89 -10.63
CA PRO A 28 3.27 -0.86 -11.05
C PRO A 28 4.21 -0.51 -9.90
N TYR A 29 5.33 -1.22 -9.81
CA TYR A 29 6.41 -0.90 -8.86
C TYR A 29 6.81 0.58 -8.83
N PRO A 30 7.01 1.29 -9.97
CA PRO A 30 7.34 2.72 -9.93
C PRO A 30 6.24 3.55 -9.27
N THR A 31 4.97 3.20 -9.47
CA THR A 31 3.84 3.85 -8.80
C THR A 31 3.86 3.60 -7.30
N LEU A 32 4.11 2.37 -6.86
CA LEU A 32 4.24 2.05 -5.43
C LEU A 32 5.43 2.75 -4.78
N LYS A 33 6.56 2.86 -5.48
CA LYS A 33 7.73 3.62 -5.03
C LYS A 33 7.38 5.10 -4.88
N HIS A 34 6.64 5.66 -5.83
CA HIS A 34 6.16 7.03 -5.76
C HIS A 34 5.24 7.26 -4.57
N TYR A 35 4.29 6.35 -4.31
CA TYR A 35 3.43 6.40 -3.13
C TYR A 35 4.19 6.23 -1.80
N SER A 36 5.28 5.46 -1.80
CA SER A 36 6.16 5.31 -0.64
C SER A 36 6.90 6.60 -0.31
N SER A 37 7.38 7.32 -1.34
CA SER A 37 8.01 8.64 -1.19
C SER A 37 6.99 9.76 -0.91
N GLU A 38 5.81 9.68 -1.51
CA GLU A 38 4.74 10.67 -1.39
C GLU A 38 3.41 10.00 -1.01
N PRO A 39 3.21 9.65 0.27
CA PRO A 39 1.98 8.98 0.72
C PRO A 39 0.72 9.82 0.53
N ASN A 40 0.82 11.14 0.38
CA ASN A 40 -0.33 12.00 0.07
C ASN A 40 -0.92 11.72 -1.33
N LYS A 41 -0.14 11.19 -2.27
CA LYS A 41 -0.63 10.75 -3.59
C LYS A 41 -1.60 9.55 -3.51
N LEU A 42 -1.65 8.84 -2.36
CA LEU A 42 -2.65 7.80 -2.13
C LEU A 42 -4.05 8.36 -1.87
N ASP A 43 -4.16 9.62 -1.45
CA ASP A 43 -5.45 10.30 -1.26
C ASP A 43 -6.12 10.57 -2.61
N ASP A 44 -5.31 11.01 -3.58
CA ASP A 44 -5.68 11.19 -4.99
C ASP A 44 -5.81 9.87 -5.75
N ALA A 45 -5.35 8.75 -5.17
CA ALA A 45 -5.43 7.45 -5.82
C ALA A 45 -6.86 6.90 -5.77
N LYS A 46 -7.20 6.07 -6.76
CA LYS A 46 -8.49 5.36 -6.78
C LYS A 46 -8.71 4.63 -5.45
N ALA A 47 -9.89 4.81 -4.86
CA ALA A 47 -10.29 4.14 -3.61
C ALA A 47 -10.07 2.61 -3.66
N SER A 48 -10.21 1.99 -4.84
CA SER A 48 -9.91 0.57 -5.06
C SER A 48 -8.46 0.19 -4.73
N ARG A 49 -7.48 1.05 -5.06
CA ARG A 49 -6.05 0.82 -4.74
C ARG A 49 -5.80 0.96 -3.24
N VAL A 50 -6.39 1.98 -2.62
CA VAL A 50 -6.30 2.21 -1.18
C VAL A 50 -6.86 1.01 -0.42
N ASN A 51 -8.06 0.54 -0.80
CA ASN A 51 -8.70 -0.62 -0.19
C ASN A 51 -7.87 -1.91 -0.40
N LEU A 52 -7.27 -2.11 -1.59
CA LEU A 52 -6.38 -3.24 -1.84
C LEU A 52 -5.15 -3.23 -0.92
N LEU A 53 -4.49 -2.07 -0.79
CA LEU A 53 -3.33 -1.92 0.09
C LEU A 53 -3.74 -2.11 1.56
N ALA A 54 -4.87 -1.54 1.99
CA ALA A 54 -5.39 -1.72 3.34
C ALA A 54 -5.66 -3.20 3.67
N LYS A 55 -6.23 -3.97 2.74
CA LYS A 55 -6.44 -5.41 2.90
C LYS A 55 -5.14 -6.19 3.05
N ILE A 56 -4.10 -5.82 2.32
CA ILE A 56 -2.79 -6.49 2.43
C ILE A 56 -2.13 -6.16 3.77
N TYR A 57 -2.29 -4.93 4.26
CA TYR A 57 -1.84 -4.52 5.59
C TYR A 57 -2.50 -5.37 6.67
N ASP A 58 -3.82 -5.47 6.62
CA ASP A 58 -4.64 -6.27 7.56
C ASP A 58 -4.21 -7.75 7.56
N LYS A 59 -4.00 -8.32 6.37
CA LYS A 59 -3.52 -9.70 6.21
C LYS A 59 -2.10 -9.89 6.81
N LYS A 60 -1.23 -8.89 6.70
CA LYS A 60 0.13 -8.94 7.26
C LYS A 60 0.12 -8.84 8.79
N GLU A 61 -0.74 -8.00 9.37
CA GLU A 61 -0.90 -7.90 10.83
C GLU A 61 -1.57 -9.15 11.41
N ALA A 62 -2.52 -9.76 10.69
CA ALA A 62 -3.18 -11.00 11.14
C ALA A 62 -2.27 -12.25 11.10
N THR A 63 -1.10 -12.17 10.46
CA THR A 63 -0.14 -13.30 10.36
C THR A 63 1.03 -13.16 11.35
N HIS A 64 0.94 -12.25 12.32
CA HIS A 64 1.97 -11.96 13.32
C HIS A 64 1.46 -12.16 14.74
#